data_AF-A0ABD6AZJ6-F1
#
_entry.id   AF-A0ABD6AZJ6-F1
#
_cell.length_a   1.000
_cell.length_b   1.000
_cell.length_c   1.000
_cell.angle_alpha   90.00
_cell.angle_beta   90.00
_cell.angle_gamma   90.00
#
_symmetry.space_group_name_H-M   'P 1'
#
loop_
_entity.id
_entity.type
_entity.pdbx_description
1 polymer ?
#
loop_
_entity_poly.entity_id
_entity_poly.type
_entity_poly.pdbx_seq_one_letter_code
_entity_poly.pdbx_strand_id
1 'polypeptide(L)'
;MVFTADRRRVALAGALVALVAVAVGGTVAWWGASLAVALAAGVLVGLFALVVVPLALIAREVGSTADDPLALERRIGAAAGRSTTELDALAEWDERRGRLEEPADRD
;
A
#
# COMPACT_ATOMS: atom_id res chain seq x y z
N MET A 1 18.76 12.35 -6.65
CA MET A 1 17.45 12.34 -7.35
C MET A 1 16.29 11.73 -6.54
N VAL A 2 16.53 11.13 -5.36
CA VAL A 2 15.47 10.47 -4.54
C VAL A 2 14.47 11.47 -3.91
N PHE A 3 14.92 12.68 -3.55
CA PHE A 3 14.07 13.70 -2.90
C PHE A 3 12.93 14.26 -3.77
N THR A 4 13.01 14.20 -5.09
CA THR A 4 11.99 14.77 -5.99
C THR A 4 10.81 13.83 -6.21
N ALA A 5 11.04 12.51 -6.18
CA ALA A 5 9.98 11.51 -6.28
C ALA A 5 9.05 11.54 -5.06
N ASP A 6 9.64 11.74 -3.87
CA ASP A 6 8.90 11.83 -2.61
C ASP A 6 8.00 13.07 -2.57
N ARG A 7 8.52 14.23 -2.98
CA ARG A 7 7.73 15.47 -3.05
C ARG A 7 6.55 15.37 -4.03
N ARG A 8 6.72 14.68 -5.16
CA ARG A 8 5.63 14.46 -6.13
C ARG A 8 4.53 13.56 -5.54
N ARG A 9 4.91 12.50 -4.82
CA ARG A 9 3.96 11.60 -4.15
C ARG A 9 3.19 12.33 -3.05
N VAL A 10 3.87 13.13 -2.25
CA VAL A 10 3.24 13.96 -1.20
C VAL A 10 2.30 15.01 -1.83
N ALA A 11 2.72 15.68 -2.91
CA ALA A 11 1.88 16.65 -3.60
C ALA A 11 0.64 16.00 -4.23
N LEU A 12 0.78 14.82 -4.84
CA LEU A 12 -0.34 14.07 -5.40
C LEU A 12 -1.30 13.58 -4.31
N ALA A 13 -0.78 13.09 -3.17
CA ALA A 13 -1.61 12.70 -2.03
C ALA A 13 -2.38 13.89 -1.46
N GLY A 14 -1.72 15.04 -1.29
CA GLY A 14 -2.38 16.28 -0.85
C GLY A 14 -3.44 16.76 -1.85
N ALA A 15 -3.16 16.70 -3.15
CA ALA A 15 -4.12 17.05 -4.19
C ALA A 15 -5.33 16.11 -4.20
N LEU A 16 -5.12 14.80 -3.98
CA LEU A 16 -6.20 13.82 -3.88
C LEU A 16 -7.10 14.10 -2.67
N VAL A 17 -6.49 14.38 -1.51
CA VAL A 17 -7.23 14.74 -0.28
C VAL A 17 -8.05 16.02 -0.51
N ALA A 18 -7.45 17.04 -1.11
CA ALA A 18 -8.15 18.29 -1.42
C ALA A 18 -9.31 18.06 -2.40
N LEU A 19 -9.11 17.23 -3.44
CA LEU A 19 -10.15 16.89 -4.40
C LEU A 19 -11.33 16.18 -3.73
N VAL A 20 -11.07 15.19 -2.87
CA VAL A 20 -12.10 14.46 -2.13
C VAL A 20 -12.86 15.39 -1.17
N ALA A 21 -12.15 16.26 -0.45
CA ALA A 21 -12.78 17.24 0.44
C ALA A 21 -13.70 18.22 -0.32
N VAL A 22 -13.26 18.71 -1.49
CA VAL A 22 -14.07 19.57 -2.36
C VAL A 22 -15.28 18.81 -2.93
N ALA A 23 -15.09 17.56 -3.37
CA ALA A 23 -16.17 16.74 -3.89
C ALA A 23 -17.26 16.52 -2.84
N VAL A 24 -16.89 16.12 -1.62
CA VAL A 24 -17.84 15.89 -0.52
C VAL A 24 -18.50 17.20 -0.07
N GLY A 25 -17.73 18.29 0.07
CA GLY A 25 -18.30 19.60 0.39
C GLY A 25 -19.30 20.06 -0.66
N GLY A 26 -18.99 19.84 -1.94
CA GLY A 26 -19.87 20.13 -3.07
C GLY A 26 -21.17 19.31 -3.06
N THR A 27 -21.11 18.00 -2.79
CA THR A 27 -22.31 17.16 -2.66
C THR A 27 -23.17 17.58 -1.48
N VAL A 28 -22.57 17.91 -0.34
CA VAL A 28 -23.29 18.38 0.85
C VAL A 28 -23.99 19.72 0.57
N ALA A 29 -23.31 20.66 -0.08
CA ALA A 29 -23.91 21.93 -0.51
C ALA A 29 -25.04 21.73 -1.54
N TRP A 30 -24.88 20.78 -2.46
CA TRP A 30 -25.89 20.45 -3.47
C TRP A 30 -27.20 19.91 -2.87
N TRP A 31 -27.12 19.24 -1.72
CA TRP A 31 -28.29 18.78 -0.95
C TRP A 31 -28.99 19.88 -0.14
N GLY A 32 -28.61 21.15 -0.34
CA GLY A 32 -29.22 22.29 0.34
C GLY A 32 -28.71 22.53 1.75
N ALA A 33 -27.60 21.89 2.15
CA ALA A 33 -26.95 22.18 3.41
C ALA A 33 -26.34 23.58 3.40
N SER A 34 -26.30 24.23 4.57
CA SER A 34 -25.66 25.54 4.69
C SER A 34 -24.16 25.45 4.36
N LEU A 35 -23.58 26.55 3.87
CA LEU A 35 -22.15 26.63 3.54
C LEU A 35 -21.26 26.20 4.71
N ALA A 36 -21.67 26.51 5.94
CA ALA A 36 -20.95 26.10 7.15
C ALA A 36 -20.92 24.57 7.32
N VAL A 37 -22.02 23.87 7.02
CA VAL A 37 -22.11 22.40 7.09
C VAL A 37 -21.28 21.76 5.98
N ALA A 38 -21.33 22.32 4.76
CA ALA A 38 -20.51 21.86 3.64
C ALA A 38 -19.00 21.99 3.92
N LEU A 39 -18.57 23.12 4.49
CA LEU A 39 -17.18 23.34 4.89
C LEU A 39 -16.77 22.41 6.04
N ALA A 40 -17.61 22.25 7.06
CA ALA A 40 -17.32 21.35 8.18
C ALA A 40 -17.18 19.88 7.71
N ALA A 41 -18.07 19.43 6.82
CA ALA A 41 -17.99 18.10 6.22
C ALA A 41 -16.70 17.94 5.39
N GLY A 42 -16.36 18.93 4.55
CA GLY A 42 -15.13 18.93 3.77
C GLY A 42 -13.87 18.86 4.64
N VAL A 43 -13.81 19.62 5.74
CA VAL A 43 -12.69 19.59 6.69
C VAL A 43 -12.57 18.24 7.39
N LEU A 44 -13.69 17.68 7.88
CA LEU A 44 -13.71 16.38 8.54
C LEU A 44 -13.25 15.27 7.59
N VAL A 45 -13.73 15.26 6.36
CA VAL A 45 -13.28 14.31 5.33
C VAL A 45 -11.81 14.53 4.97
N GLY A 46 -11.36 15.77 4.86
CA GLY A 46 -9.95 16.09 4.60
C GLY A 46 -9.03 15.55 5.70
N LEU A 47 -9.37 15.78 6.97
CA LEU A 47 -8.64 15.26 8.12
C LEU A 47 -8.65 13.72 8.17
N PHE A 48 -9.81 13.11 7.89
CA PHE A 48 -9.92 11.66 7.82
C PHE A 48 -9.04 11.07 6.71
N ALA A 49 -9.10 11.63 5.51
CA ALA A 49 -8.31 11.18 4.37
C ALA A 49 -6.80 11.38 4.61
N LEU A 50 -6.40 12.43 5.35
CA LEU A 50 -5.01 12.67 5.73
C LEU A 50 -4.43 11.53 6.58
N VAL A 51 -5.26 10.84 7.37
CA VAL A 51 -4.84 9.68 8.17
C VAL A 51 -4.99 8.37 7.40
N VAL A 52 -6.13 8.17 6.72
CA VAL A 52 -6.47 6.89 6.11
C VAL A 52 -5.73 6.64 4.79
N VAL A 53 -5.46 7.67 3.99
CA VAL A 53 -4.75 7.49 2.71
C VAL A 53 -3.33 6.95 2.92
N PRO A 54 -2.50 7.51 3.82
CA PRO A 54 -1.18 6.93 4.13
C PRO A 54 -1.28 5.49 4.64
N LEU A 55 -2.22 5.21 5.56
CA LEU A 55 -2.44 3.85 6.08
C LEU A 55 -2.82 2.87 4.98
N ALA A 56 -3.71 3.26 4.07
CA ALA A 56 -4.13 2.43 2.94
C ALA A 56 -2.98 2.17 1.96
N LEU A 57 -2.11 3.16 1.72
CA LEU A 57 -0.91 2.98 0.89
C LEU A 57 0.06 1.99 1.52
N ILE A 58 0.33 2.12 2.82
CA ILE A 58 1.19 1.19 3.58
C ILE A 58 0.57 -0.21 3.57
N ALA A 59 -0.73 -0.34 3.83
CA ALA A 59 -1.42 -1.62 3.83
C ALA A 59 -1.37 -2.29 2.45
N ARG A 60 -1.45 -1.51 1.36
CA ARG A 60 -1.34 -2.03 0.00
C ARG A 60 0.07 -2.48 -0.35
N GLU A 61 1.09 -1.77 0.14
CA GLU A 61 2.49 -2.16 -0.03
C GLU A 61 2.83 -3.42 0.78
N VAL A 62 2.29 -3.54 1.99
CA VAL A 62 2.39 -4.75 2.81
C VAL A 62 1.63 -5.91 2.17
N GLY A 63 0.42 -5.67 1.67
CA GLY A 63 -0.37 -6.67 0.94
C GLY A 63 0.35 -7.19 -0.31
N SER A 64 0.90 -6.29 -1.14
CA SER A 64 1.67 -6.71 -2.32
C SER A 64 2.97 -7.43 -1.96
N THR A 65 3.53 -7.16 -0.79
CA THR A 65 4.73 -7.88 -0.30
C THR A 65 4.35 -9.24 0.29
N ALA A 66 3.15 -9.37 0.85
CA ALA A 66 2.60 -10.65 1.28
C ALA A 66 2.19 -11.54 0.09
N ASP A 67 1.83 -10.95 -1.05
CA ASP A 67 1.52 -11.67 -2.29
C ASP A 67 2.76 -12.27 -2.98
N ASP A 68 3.99 -11.84 -2.63
CA ASP A 68 5.25 -12.45 -3.08
C ASP A 68 6.20 -12.71 -1.89
N PRO A 69 5.95 -13.77 -1.11
CA PRO A 69 6.74 -14.11 0.06
C PRO A 69 8.21 -14.40 -0.28
N LEU A 70 8.49 -14.91 -1.49
CA LEU A 70 9.84 -15.18 -1.98
C LEU A 70 10.66 -13.90 -2.19
N ALA A 71 10.03 -12.82 -2.69
CA ALA A 71 10.69 -11.53 -2.80
C ALA A 71 11.05 -10.93 -1.42
N LEU A 72 10.20 -11.15 -0.40
CA LEU A 72 10.50 -10.72 0.97
C LEU A 72 11.70 -11.48 1.54
N GLU A 73 11.74 -12.81 1.39
CA GLU A 73 12.85 -13.65 1.86
C GLU A 73 14.18 -13.28 1.20
N ARG A 74 14.17 -12.98 -0.10
CA ARG A 74 15.35 -12.48 -0.81
C ARG A 74 15.85 -11.14 -0.27
N ARG A 75 14.93 -10.22 0.08
CA ARG A 75 15.30 -8.92 0.68
C ARG A 75 15.85 -9.07 2.09
N ILE A 76 15.26 -9.94 2.91
CA ILE A 76 15.74 -10.24 4.28
C ILE A 76 17.11 -10.94 4.20
N GLY A 77 17.27 -11.90 3.29
CA GLY A 77 18.52 -12.59 3.05
C GLY A 77 19.65 -11.67 2.60
N ALA A 78 19.35 -10.75 1.68
CA ALA A 78 20.29 -9.73 1.24
C ALA A 78 20.66 -8.75 2.38
N ALA A 79 19.68 -8.33 3.19
CA ALA A 79 19.91 -7.50 4.37
C ALA A 79 20.74 -8.22 5.46
N ALA A 80 20.64 -9.54 5.55
CA ALA A 80 21.44 -10.39 6.42
C ALA A 80 22.83 -10.73 5.83
N GLY A 81 23.18 -10.19 4.65
CA GLY A 81 24.49 -10.36 4.03
C GLY A 81 24.67 -11.65 3.24
N ARG A 82 23.59 -12.39 2.95
CA ARG A 82 23.67 -13.57 2.07
C ARG A 82 23.83 -13.17 0.62
N SER A 83 24.61 -13.96 -0.11
CA SER A 83 24.78 -13.79 -1.56
C SER A 83 23.50 -14.20 -2.31
N THR A 84 23.28 -13.61 -3.49
CA THR A 84 22.15 -13.98 -4.36
C THR A 84 22.15 -15.47 -4.69
N THR A 85 23.33 -16.07 -4.84
CA THR A 85 23.52 -17.48 -5.14
C THR A 85 23.05 -18.39 -3.99
N GLU A 86 23.28 -18.00 -2.73
CA GLU A 86 22.79 -18.73 -1.56
C GLU A 86 21.27 -18.64 -1.42
N LEU A 87 20.69 -17.50 -1.79
CA LEU A 87 19.24 -17.29 -1.76
C LEU A 87 18.52 -18.09 -2.84
N ASP A 88 19.11 -18.19 -4.03
CA ASP A 88 18.58 -19.01 -5.11
C ASP A 88 18.67 -20.51 -4.78
N ALA A 89 19.76 -20.95 -4.14
CA ALA A 89 19.90 -22.33 -3.68
C ALA A 89 18.88 -22.70 -2.58
N LEU A 90 18.57 -21.75 -1.69
CA LEU A 90 17.53 -21.93 -0.67
C LEU A 90 16.14 -22.04 -1.30
N ALA A 91 15.82 -21.17 -2.25
CA ALA A 91 14.54 -21.20 -2.96
C ALA A 91 14.34 -22.50 -3.75
N GLU A 92 15.39 -23.00 -4.43
CA GLU A 92 15.34 -24.26 -5.17
C GLU A 92 15.15 -25.46 -4.23
N TRP A 93 15.80 -25.43 -3.05
CA TRP A 93 15.64 -26.48 -2.06
C TRP A 93 14.22 -26.52 -1.48
N ASP A 94 13.62 -25.36 -1.21
CA ASP A 94 12.27 -25.26 -0.65
C ASP A 94 11.20 -25.68 -1.68
N GLU A 95 11.36 -25.32 -2.96
CA GLU A 95 10.51 -25.80 -4.06
C GLU A 95 10.62 -27.32 -4.26
N ARG A 96 11.83 -27.87 -4.09
CA ARG A 96 12.04 -29.32 -4.15
C ARG A 96 11.40 -30.02 -2.96
N ARG A 97 11.41 -29.40 -1.78
CA ARG A 97 10.75 -29.91 -0.57
C ARG A 97 9.23 -29.86 -0.66
N GLY A 98 8.66 -28.75 -1.13
CA GLY A 98 7.22 -28.61 -1.33
C GLY A 98 6.65 -29.68 -2.26
N ARG A 99 7.37 -30.00 -3.35
CA ARG A 99 7.02 -31.11 -4.26
C ARG A 99 7.10 -32.51 -3.64
N LEU A 100 7.85 -32.69 -2.56
CA LEU A 100 7.97 -33.96 -1.85
C LEU A 100 6.93 -34.08 -0.72
N GLU A 101 6.46 -32.95 -0.19
CA GLU A 101 5.46 -32.88 0.88
C GLU A 101 4.02 -32.77 0.35
N GLU A 102 3.82 -32.44 -0.93
CA GLU A 102 2.52 -32.45 -1.58
C GLU A 102 2.00 -33.90 -1.67
N PRO A 103 0.94 -34.26 -0.91
CA PRO A 103 0.43 -35.63 -0.91
C PRO A 103 -0.07 -35.96 -2.30
N ALA A 104 0.43 -37.08 -2.85
CA ALA A 104 -0.04 -37.68 -4.07
C ALA A 104 -1.48 -38.18 -3.89
N ASP A 105 -2.45 -37.27 -3.87
CA ASP A 105 -3.88 -37.60 -3.88
C ASP A 105 -4.69 -36.35 -4.19
N ARG A 106 -5.14 -36.21 -5.46
CA ARG A 106 -6.49 -35.80 -5.86
C ARG A 106 -6.74 -36.25 -7.31
N ASP A 107 -6.87 -37.57 -7.47
CA ASP A 107 -7.69 -38.18 -8.53
C ASP A 107 -9.16 -38.23 -8.09
#